data_AF-A0A3A5M9N3-F1
#
_entry.id   AF-A0A3A5M9N3-F1
#
_cell.length_a   1.000
_cell.length_b   1.000
_cell.length_c   1.000
_cell.angle_alpha   90.00
_cell.angle_beta   90.00
_cell.angle_gamma   90.00
#
_symmetry.space_group_name_H-M   'P 1'
#
loop_
_entity.id
_entity.type
_entity.pdbx_description
1 polymer ?
#
loop_
_entity_poly.entity_id
_entity_poly.type
_entity_poly.pdbx_seq_one_letter_code
_entity_poly.pdbx_strand_id
1 'polypeptide(L)'
;MLVLRILIAVALIVSAVIHFQLAAGFQQAAPTGIGGGNIFRIQGAVAVLAALYVLVRGTRRSYLLAALVALASLAAVIAYRYVQIPTLGPIPSMYEPVWYTTKTITAVAEALALVLALIGYTLRRKSHTGPQSHVER
;
A
#
# COMPACT_ATOMS: atom_id res chain seq x y z
N MET A 1 0.15 -17.91 -10.71
CA MET A 1 -0.10 -17.08 -9.50
C MET A 1 1.18 -16.65 -8.79
N LEU A 2 2.25 -17.47 -8.73
CA LEU A 2 3.47 -17.12 -7.98
C LEU A 2 4.12 -15.81 -8.47
N VAL A 3 4.31 -15.66 -9.79
CA VAL A 3 4.87 -14.42 -10.39
C VAL A 3 4.10 -13.18 -9.95
N LEU A 4 2.76 -13.21 -10.02
CA LEU A 4 1.91 -12.10 -9.58
C LEU A 4 2.15 -11.73 -8.11
N ARG A 5 2.28 -12.74 -7.23
CA ARG A 5 2.54 -12.53 -5.80
C ARG A 5 3.91 -11.91 -5.57
N ILE A 6 4.93 -12.35 -6.30
CA ILE A 6 6.28 -11.80 -6.24
C ILE A 6 6.25 -10.32 -6.68
N LEU A 7 5.60 -10.01 -7.80
CA LEU A 7 5.52 -8.62 -8.29
C LEU A 7 4.80 -7.70 -7.31
N ILE A 8 3.68 -8.14 -6.71
CA ILE A 8 2.99 -7.37 -5.67
C ILE A 8 3.89 -7.18 -4.45
N ALA A 9 4.56 -8.24 -3.99
CA ALA A 9 5.45 -8.16 -2.83
C ALA A 9 6.61 -7.20 -3.08
N VAL A 10 7.27 -7.27 -4.24
CA VAL A 10 8.35 -6.35 -4.62
C VAL A 10 7.86 -4.91 -4.62
N ALA A 11 6.72 -4.63 -5.24
CA ALA A 11 6.15 -3.27 -5.29
C ALA A 11 5.83 -2.72 -3.88
N LEU A 12 5.25 -3.54 -3.00
CA LEU A 12 4.98 -3.18 -1.61
C LEU A 12 6.26 -2.98 -0.78
N ILE A 13 7.29 -3.80 -1.00
CA ILE A 13 8.58 -3.65 -0.31
C ILE A 13 9.30 -2.37 -0.76
N VAL A 14 9.28 -2.04 -2.05
CA VAL A 14 9.81 -0.75 -2.54
C VAL A 14 9.10 0.42 -1.87
N SER A 15 7.76 0.39 -1.81
CA SER A 15 6.98 1.39 -1.08
C SER A 15 7.40 1.45 0.40
N ALA A 16 7.53 0.31 1.08
CA ALA A 16 7.91 0.25 2.49
C ALA A 16 9.30 0.85 2.78
N VAL A 17 10.30 0.51 1.95
CA VAL A 17 11.66 1.05 2.07
C VAL A 17 11.64 2.57 1.98
N ILE A 18 10.94 3.11 0.99
CA ILE A 18 10.83 4.56 0.82
C ILE A 18 10.11 5.20 2.01
N HIS A 19 9.06 4.56 2.54
CA HIS A 19 8.38 5.06 3.73
C HIS A 19 9.30 5.15 4.95
N PHE A 20 10.11 4.12 5.19
CA PHE A 20 11.08 4.15 6.29
C PHE A 20 12.17 5.21 6.08
N GLN A 21 12.63 5.41 4.84
CA GLN A 21 13.60 6.46 4.51
C GLN A 21 13.04 7.86 4.75
N LEU A 22 11.78 8.11 4.37
CA LEU A 22 11.12 9.41 4.54
C LEU A 22 10.72 9.69 5.99
N ALA A 23 10.53 8.66 6.81
CA ALA A 23 10.03 8.79 8.18
C ALA A 23 10.84 9.76 9.05
N ALA A 24 12.17 9.73 8.97
CA ALA A 24 13.02 10.62 9.76
C ALA A 24 12.84 12.09 9.36
N GLY A 25 12.71 12.38 8.06
CA GLY A 25 12.45 13.73 7.55
C GLY A 25 11.10 14.26 8.00
N PHE A 26 10.04 13.46 7.85
CA PHE A 26 8.69 13.84 8.29
C PHE A 26 8.51 13.89 9.81
N GLN A 27 9.43 13.33 10.59
CA GLN A 27 9.45 13.51 12.04
C GLN A 27 9.88 14.93 12.43
N GLN A 28 10.70 15.61 11.62
CA GLN A 28 11.22 16.95 11.95
C GLN A 28 10.13 18.01 12.04
N ALA A 29 9.00 17.80 11.34
CA ALA A 29 7.83 18.68 11.43
C ALA A 29 7.11 18.60 12.79
N ALA A 30 7.34 17.53 13.57
CA ALA A 30 6.79 17.36 14.91
C ALA A 30 7.73 16.48 15.78
N PRO A 31 8.92 16.99 16.19
CA PRO A 31 9.98 16.16 16.76
C PRO A 31 9.61 15.44 18.06
N THR A 32 8.79 16.08 18.90
CA THR A 32 8.37 15.58 20.22
C THR A 32 6.96 14.97 20.23
N GLY A 33 6.27 14.92 19.09
CA GLY A 33 4.89 14.45 18.97
C GLY A 33 4.72 13.10 18.28
N ILE A 34 3.47 12.63 18.17
CA ILE A 34 3.07 11.54 17.25
C ILE A 34 3.07 12.12 15.82
N GLY A 35 4.26 12.43 15.33
CA GLY A 35 4.48 13.20 14.11
C GLY A 35 4.29 12.41 12.82
N GLY A 36 4.50 13.08 11.67
CA GLY A 36 4.42 12.49 10.34
C GLY A 36 5.34 11.27 10.17
N GLY A 37 6.49 11.26 10.84
CA GLY A 37 7.41 10.12 10.83
C GLY A 37 6.79 8.81 11.32
N ASN A 38 5.91 8.86 12.33
CA ASN A 38 5.24 7.65 12.82
C ASN A 38 4.23 7.10 11.82
N ILE A 39 3.51 7.96 11.11
CA ILE A 39 2.60 7.55 10.02
C ILE A 39 3.39 6.80 8.94
N PHE A 40 4.54 7.35 8.53
CA PHE A 40 5.42 6.72 7.57
C PHE A 40 5.94 5.35 8.06
N ARG A 41 6.38 5.23 9.32
CA ARG A 41 6.83 3.95 9.89
C ARG A 41 5.72 2.90 9.95
N ILE A 42 4.53 3.29 10.41
CA ILE A 42 3.37 2.39 10.49
C ILE A 42 3.01 1.90 9.09
N GLN A 43 2.92 2.81 8.13
CA GLN A 43 2.61 2.47 6.75
C GLN A 43 3.65 1.52 6.15
N GLY A 44 4.95 1.79 6.37
CA GLY A 44 6.03 0.90 5.96
C GLY A 44 5.91 -0.51 6.58
N ALA A 45 5.65 -0.60 7.88
CA ALA A 45 5.46 -1.88 8.57
C ALA A 45 4.24 -2.65 8.03
N VAL A 46 3.11 -1.97 7.84
CA VAL A 46 1.90 -2.56 7.26
C VAL A 46 2.14 -3.05 5.83
N ALA A 47 2.89 -2.30 5.02
CA ALA A 47 3.28 -2.71 3.66
C ALA A 47 4.15 -3.97 3.66
N VAL A 48 5.13 -4.08 4.57
CA VAL A 48 5.93 -5.30 4.74
C VAL A 48 5.03 -6.49 5.12
N LEU A 49 4.15 -6.32 6.10
CA LEU A 49 3.24 -7.38 6.54
C LEU A 49 2.30 -7.83 5.40
N ALA A 50 1.78 -6.89 4.62
CA ALA A 50 0.94 -7.19 3.46
C ALA A 50 1.73 -7.93 2.36
N ALA A 51 2.98 -7.52 2.10
CA ALA A 51 3.88 -8.17 1.14
C ALA A 51 4.16 -9.62 1.54
N LEU A 52 4.50 -9.87 2.80
CA LEU A 52 4.71 -11.22 3.33
C LEU A 52 3.41 -12.05 3.28
N TYR A 53 2.28 -11.45 3.64
CA TYR A 53 1.00 -12.15 3.64
C TYR A 53 0.59 -12.61 2.22
N VAL A 54 0.72 -11.74 1.21
CA VAL A 54 0.42 -12.12 -0.18
C VAL A 54 1.44 -13.13 -0.70
N LEU A 55 2.73 -12.97 -0.37
CA LEU A 55 3.80 -13.86 -0.80
C LEU A 55 3.70 -15.27 -0.21
N VAL A 56 3.22 -15.41 1.04
CA VAL A 56 3.09 -16.71 1.73
C VAL A 56 1.73 -17.36 1.49
N ARG A 57 0.61 -16.61 1.60
CA ARG A 57 -0.74 -17.20 1.57
C ARG A 57 -1.41 -17.20 0.19
N GLY A 58 -1.29 -16.13 -0.59
CA GLY A 58 -1.88 -16.04 -1.93
C GLY A 58 -3.40 -16.27 -1.96
N THR A 59 -4.08 -15.95 -0.86
CA THR A 59 -5.54 -16.08 -0.71
C THR A 59 -6.26 -14.83 -1.19
N ARG A 60 -7.58 -14.90 -1.39
CA ARG A 60 -8.38 -13.72 -1.73
C ARG A 60 -8.21 -12.58 -0.71
N ARG A 61 -8.12 -12.92 0.58
CA ARG A 61 -7.89 -11.95 1.67
C ARG A 61 -6.53 -11.29 1.58
N SER A 62 -5.48 -12.02 1.17
CA SER A 62 -4.15 -11.42 1.02
C SER A 62 -4.07 -10.44 -0.13
N TYR A 63 -4.72 -10.73 -1.26
CA TYR A 63 -4.81 -9.76 -2.36
C TYR A 63 -5.64 -8.53 -1.98
N LEU A 64 -6.75 -8.71 -1.26
CA LEU A 64 -7.55 -7.58 -0.79
C LEU A 64 -6.77 -6.69 0.17
N LEU A 65 -6.04 -7.27 1.13
CA LEU A 65 -5.22 -6.50 2.06
C LEU A 65 -4.14 -5.71 1.32
N ALA A 66 -3.42 -6.35 0.39
CA ALA A 66 -2.41 -5.69 -0.44
C ALA A 66 -2.99 -4.51 -1.24
N ALA A 67 -4.18 -4.68 -1.83
CA ALA A 67 -4.88 -3.62 -2.55
C ALA A 67 -5.27 -2.45 -1.63
N LEU A 68 -5.82 -2.73 -0.44
CA LEU A 68 -6.21 -1.69 0.50
C LEU A 68 -5.01 -0.88 1.01
N VAL A 69 -3.90 -1.54 1.32
CA VAL A 69 -2.67 -0.88 1.76
C VAL A 69 -2.10 0.00 0.64
N ALA A 70 -1.99 -0.53 -0.58
CA ALA A 70 -1.51 0.22 -1.73
C ALA A 70 -2.41 1.41 -2.07
N LEU A 71 -3.74 1.22 -2.02
CA LEU A 71 -4.71 2.28 -2.26
C LEU A 71 -4.62 3.39 -1.22
N ALA A 72 -4.55 3.05 0.07
CA ALA A 72 -4.42 4.03 1.14
C ALA A 72 -3.14 4.88 0.98
N SER A 73 -2.04 4.22 0.64
CA SER A 73 -0.75 4.87 0.41
C SER A 73 -0.78 5.80 -0.80
N LEU A 74 -1.28 5.32 -1.94
CA LEU A 74 -1.42 6.11 -3.16
C LEU A 74 -2.35 7.30 -2.96
N ALA A 75 -3.50 7.07 -2.31
CA ALA A 75 -4.45 8.12 -1.99
C ALA A 75 -3.81 9.19 -1.11
N ALA A 76 -2.97 8.81 -0.13
CA ALA A 76 -2.23 9.76 0.69
C ALA A 76 -1.22 10.57 -0.14
N VAL A 77 -0.44 9.94 -1.04
CA VAL A 77 0.51 10.65 -1.91
C VAL A 77 -0.19 11.68 -2.80
N ILE A 78 -1.34 11.32 -3.38
CA ILE A 78 -2.15 12.23 -4.21
C ILE A 78 -2.79 13.33 -3.35
N ALA A 79 -3.39 12.98 -2.21
CA ALA A 79 -4.03 13.95 -1.32
C ALA A 79 -3.03 14.97 -0.79
N TYR A 80 -1.88 14.53 -0.28
CA TYR A 80 -0.82 15.42 0.20
C TYR A 80 -0.23 16.30 -0.90
N ARG A 81 -0.38 15.93 -2.17
CA ARG A 81 0.05 16.75 -3.31
C ARG A 81 -0.95 17.83 -3.71
N TYR A 82 -2.24 17.51 -3.70
CA TYR A 82 -3.28 18.36 -4.30
C TYR A 82 -4.25 18.98 -3.30
N VAL A 83 -4.30 18.46 -2.07
CA VAL A 83 -5.17 18.93 -1.00
C VAL A 83 -4.32 19.43 0.14
N GLN A 84 -4.50 20.69 0.51
CA GLN A 84 -3.84 21.28 1.66
C GLN A 84 -4.54 20.83 2.94
N ILE A 85 -4.21 19.62 3.38
CA ILE A 85 -4.73 19.07 4.63
C ILE A 85 -4.08 19.84 5.79
N PRO A 86 -4.88 20.50 6.65
CA PRO A 86 -4.35 21.22 7.79
C PRO A 86 -3.80 20.25 8.84
N THR A 87 -3.09 20.77 9.83
CA THR A 87 -2.67 19.99 11.00
C THR A 87 -3.89 19.34 11.68
N LEU A 88 -3.82 18.04 11.95
CA LEU A 88 -4.87 17.25 12.59
C LEU A 88 -4.38 16.75 13.95
N GLY A 89 -4.66 17.53 15.00
CA GLY A 89 -4.19 17.22 16.35
C GLY A 89 -2.65 17.09 16.39
N PRO A 90 -2.08 15.93 16.82
CA PRO A 90 -0.63 15.74 16.86
C PRO A 90 0.02 15.50 15.49
N ILE A 91 -0.78 15.31 14.43
CA ILE A 91 -0.28 15.05 13.07
C ILE A 91 -0.05 16.39 12.37
N PRO A 92 1.21 16.73 12.01
CA PRO A 92 1.51 17.97 11.29
C PRO A 92 0.89 17.96 9.89
N SER A 93 0.77 19.13 9.28
CA SER A 93 0.39 19.20 7.86
C SER A 93 1.41 18.43 7.02
N MET A 94 0.90 17.51 6.19
CA MET A 94 1.69 16.67 5.29
C MET A 94 1.66 17.20 3.86
N TYR A 95 1.13 18.41 3.65
CA TYR A 95 1.02 19.01 2.33
C TYR A 95 2.40 19.22 1.71
N GLU A 96 2.60 18.62 0.54
CA GLU A 96 3.85 18.65 -0.21
C GLU A 96 3.52 18.83 -1.70
N PRO A 97 3.56 20.08 -2.22
CA PRO A 97 3.16 20.39 -3.59
C PRO A 97 4.20 19.98 -4.64
N VAL A 98 5.39 19.49 -4.27
CA VAL A 98 6.40 19.13 -5.26
C VAL A 98 6.33 17.64 -5.61
N TRP A 99 6.52 17.33 -6.90
CA TRP A 99 6.82 15.99 -7.37
C TRP A 99 8.33 15.86 -7.50
N TYR A 100 8.95 15.13 -6.56
CA TYR A 100 10.35 14.73 -6.63
C TYR A 100 10.47 13.24 -6.99
N THR A 101 11.68 12.81 -7.36
CA THR A 101 11.96 11.46 -7.85
C THR A 101 11.43 10.37 -6.92
N THR A 102 11.79 10.44 -5.63
CA THR A 102 11.37 9.44 -4.63
C THR A 102 9.84 9.36 -4.51
N LYS A 103 9.14 10.50 -4.47
CA LYS A 103 7.66 10.55 -4.45
C LYS A 103 7.04 9.91 -5.70
N THR A 104 7.65 10.16 -6.86
CA THR A 104 7.20 9.59 -8.14
C THR A 104 7.37 8.07 -8.14
N ILE A 105 8.53 7.57 -7.68
CA ILE A 105 8.79 6.12 -7.54
C ILE A 105 7.76 5.49 -6.59
N THR A 106 7.48 6.13 -5.45
CA THR A 106 6.46 5.66 -4.49
C THR A 106 5.10 5.55 -5.14
N ALA A 107 4.63 6.60 -5.82
CA ALA A 107 3.31 6.60 -6.47
C ALA A 107 3.21 5.49 -7.54
N VAL A 108 4.26 5.28 -8.34
CA VAL A 108 4.28 4.21 -9.35
C VAL A 108 4.28 2.84 -8.69
N ALA A 109 5.10 2.62 -7.66
CA ALA A 109 5.16 1.36 -6.93
C ALA A 109 3.80 1.00 -6.30
N GLU A 110 3.13 1.98 -5.70
CA GLU A 110 1.81 1.81 -5.09
C GLU A 110 0.72 1.55 -6.12
N ALA A 111 0.74 2.28 -7.25
CA ALA A 111 -0.20 2.05 -8.35
C ALA A 111 -0.04 0.64 -8.93
N LEU A 112 1.20 0.18 -9.13
CA LEU A 112 1.49 -1.17 -9.59
C LEU A 112 1.00 -2.22 -8.58
N ALA A 113 1.31 -2.05 -7.29
CA ALA A 113 0.86 -2.95 -6.23
C ALA A 113 -0.67 -3.04 -6.20
N LEU A 114 -1.37 -1.91 -6.31
CA LEU A 114 -2.82 -1.83 -6.32
C LEU A 114 -3.41 -2.59 -7.52
N VAL A 115 -2.96 -2.27 -8.74
CA VAL A 115 -3.49 -2.89 -9.97
C VAL A 115 -3.26 -4.40 -9.95
N LEU A 116 -2.04 -4.84 -9.63
CA LEU A 116 -1.71 -6.28 -9.59
C LEU A 116 -2.49 -7.01 -8.49
N ALA A 117 -2.69 -6.39 -7.33
CA ALA A 117 -3.48 -6.97 -6.25
C ALA A 117 -4.97 -7.11 -6.62
N LEU A 118 -5.54 -6.12 -7.31
CA LEU A 118 -6.92 -6.20 -7.83
C LEU A 118 -7.08 -7.30 -8.90
N ILE A 119 -6.10 -7.45 -9.78
CA ILE A 119 -6.04 -8.57 -10.73
C ILE A 119 -6.02 -9.90 -9.98
N GLY A 120 -5.13 -10.05 -8.98
CA GLY A 120 -5.05 -11.28 -8.17
C GLY A 120 -6.35 -11.59 -7.43
N TYR A 121 -7.00 -10.57 -6.87
CA TYR A 121 -8.28 -10.67 -6.19
C TYR A 121 -9.41 -11.15 -7.12
N THR A 122 -9.51 -10.56 -8.31
CA THR A 122 -10.55 -10.89 -9.29
C THR A 122 -10.36 -12.29 -9.88
N LEU A 123 -9.12 -12.67 -10.20
CA LEU A 123 -8.81 -14.03 -10.69
C LEU A 123 -9.18 -15.09 -9.65
N ARG A 124 -8.88 -14.86 -8.36
CA ARG A 124 -9.22 -15.83 -7.30
C ARG A 124 -10.73 -15.88 -6.98
N ARG A 125 -11.46 -14.78 -7.20
CA ARG A 125 -12.93 -14.76 -7.05
C ARG A 125 -13.60 -15.70 -8.06
N LYS A 126 -13.17 -15.67 -9.33
CA LYS A 126 -13.73 -16.52 -10.38
C LYS A 126 -13.55 -18.02 -10.10
N SER A 127 -12.42 -18.40 -9.49
CA SER A 127 -12.14 -19.80 -9.14
C SER A 127 -13.02 -20.37 -8.01
N HIS A 128 -13.69 -19.54 -7.21
CA HIS A 128 -14.57 -20.00 -6.12
C HIS A 128 -16.04 -20.17 -6.54
N THR A 129 -16.43 -19.71 -7.71
CA THR A 129 -17.81 -19.75 -8.22
C THR A 129 -18.01 -20.75 -9.36
N GLY A 130 -17.22 -21.83 -9.40
CA GLY A 130 -17.39 -22.90 -10.40
C GLY A 130 -18.71 -23.65 -10.22
N PRO A 131 -19.41 -24.07 -11.30
CA PRO A 131 -20.74 -24.65 -11.21
C PRO A 131 -20.74 -25.98 -10.45
N GLN A 132 -21.54 -26.07 -9.38
CA GLN A 132 -21.97 -27.34 -8.83
C GLN A 132 -23.07 -27.90 -9.74
N SER A 133 -22.70 -28.59 -10.82
CA SER A 133 -23.66 -29.44 -11.52
C SER A 133 -23.82 -30.72 -10.72
N HIS A 134 -24.94 -30.79 -10.01
CA HIS A 134 -25.56 -32.04 -9.57
C HIS A 134 -25.47 -33.10 -10.68
N VAL A 135 -24.80 -34.22 -10.40
CA VAL A 135 -25.04 -35.50 -11.07
C VAL A 135 -25.03 -36.57 -9.99
N GLU A 136 -26.13 -36.64 -9.25
CA GLU A 136 -26.70 -37.91 -8.81
C GLU A 136 -27.86 -38.19 -9.75
N ARG A 137 -27.69 -39.15 -10.67
CA ARG A 137 -28.70 -40.12 -11.11
C ARG A 137 -28.00 -41.32 -11.74
#